data_AF-A0A1X7T4R4-F1
#
_entry.id   AF-A0A1X7T4R4-F1
#
_cell.length_a   1.000
_cell.length_b   1.000
_cell.length_c   1.000
_cell.angle_alpha   90.00
_cell.angle_beta   90.00
_cell.angle_gamma   90.00
#
_symmetry.space_group_name_H-M   'P 1'
#
loop_
_entity.id
_entity.type
_entity.pdbx_description
1 polymer ?
#
loop_
_entity_poly.entity_id
_entity_poly.type
_entity_poly.pdbx_seq_one_letter_code
_entity_poly.pdbx_strand_id
1 'polypeptide(L)'
;MKFVPMKEEYKGKERKVQVLVDKRMTLAQLKEELVPLIGIPPTGFIVYKISDNKEYEINRLDSTSSLQYIDSGSELIVRLGRALQEGEYRITLYLLQVNNTEFCKFIMESIVAEGTPVKEFKKQIIEEAKVQGIDCVLELEK
;
A
#
# COMPACT_ATOMS: atom_id res chain seq x y z
N MET A 1 11.46 14.03 -21.14
CA MET A 1 10.79 12.90 -20.47
C MET A 1 11.29 11.61 -21.08
N LYS A 2 11.94 10.75 -20.30
CA LYS A 2 12.31 9.39 -20.71
C LYS A 2 11.94 8.48 -19.54
N PHE A 3 10.84 7.77 -19.69
CA PHE A 3 10.56 6.56 -18.95
C PHE A 3 10.91 5.40 -19.89
N VAL A 4 11.95 4.63 -19.55
CA VAL A 4 12.40 3.52 -20.39
C VAL A 4 12.50 2.27 -19.53
N PRO A 5 11.64 1.25 -19.72
CA PRO A 5 11.82 -0.03 -19.08
C PRO A 5 13.08 -0.70 -19.65
N MET A 6 13.98 -1.13 -18.77
CA MET A 6 15.28 -1.71 -19.15
C MET A 6 15.29 -3.22 -19.01
N LYS A 7 14.72 -3.74 -17.92
CA LYS A 7 14.71 -5.17 -17.58
C LYS A 7 13.48 -5.50 -16.77
N GLU A 8 12.93 -6.69 -17.00
CA GLU A 8 11.86 -7.28 -16.20
C GLU A 8 12.29 -8.62 -15.65
N GLU A 9 12.02 -8.85 -14.37
CA GLU A 9 12.30 -10.09 -13.67
C GLU A 9 11.07 -10.51 -12.85
N TYR A 10 10.80 -11.82 -12.80
CA TYR A 10 9.71 -12.39 -12.01
C TYR A 10 10.29 -13.21 -10.87
N LYS A 11 9.89 -12.92 -9.64
CA LYS A 11 10.27 -13.67 -8.43
C LYS A 11 9.03 -14.13 -7.70
N GLY A 12 8.57 -15.35 -8.00
CA GLY A 12 7.33 -15.88 -7.44
C GLY A 12 6.11 -15.06 -7.90
N LYS A 13 5.43 -14.40 -6.96
CA LYS A 13 4.29 -13.50 -7.25
C LYS A 13 4.70 -12.05 -7.50
N GLU A 14 5.98 -11.72 -7.34
CA GLU A 14 6.49 -10.36 -7.50
C GLU A 14 7.04 -10.14 -8.92
N ARG A 15 6.74 -8.96 -9.49
CA ARG A 15 7.31 -8.48 -10.76
C ARG A 15 8.23 -7.30 -10.46
N LYS A 16 9.50 -7.41 -10.81
CA LYS A 16 10.50 -6.34 -10.72
C LYS A 16 10.74 -5.75 -12.10
N VAL A 17 10.70 -4.41 -12.20
CA VAL A 17 10.98 -3.69 -13.44
C VAL A 17 12.04 -2.63 -13.15
N GLN A 18 13.13 -2.65 -13.91
CA GLN A 18 14.12 -1.58 -13.89
C GLN A 18 13.70 -0.50 -14.87
N VAL A 19 13.61 0.74 -14.42
CA VAL A 19 13.18 1.88 -15.24
C VAL A 19 14.21 3.01 -15.17
N LEU A 20 14.43 3.68 -16.30
CA LEU A 20 15.18 4.93 -16.34
C LEU A 20 14.19 6.10 -16.25
N VAL A 21 14.40 7.01 -15.31
CA VAL A 21 13.53 8.17 -15.04
C VAL A 21 14.34 9.45 -14.94
N ASP A 22 13.72 10.57 -15.31
CA ASP A 22 14.25 11.91 -15.06
C ASP A 22 14.09 12.29 -13.58
N LYS A 23 15.19 12.53 -12.85
CA LYS A 23 15.15 12.89 -11.42
C LYS A 23 14.35 14.16 -11.12
N ARG A 24 14.12 15.02 -12.10
CA ARG A 24 13.34 16.26 -11.92
C ARG A 24 11.84 16.03 -11.96
N MET A 25 11.39 14.84 -12.34
CA MET A 25 9.95 14.55 -12.37
C MET A 25 9.36 14.51 -10.96
N THR A 26 8.06 14.76 -10.87
CA THR A 26 7.30 14.61 -9.63
C THR A 26 6.83 13.17 -9.45
N LEU A 27 6.40 12.81 -8.23
CA LEU A 27 5.76 11.52 -7.98
C LEU A 27 4.50 11.34 -8.84
N ALA A 28 3.73 12.40 -9.06
CA ALA A 28 2.54 12.35 -9.91
C ALA A 28 2.89 11.96 -11.35
N GLN A 29 3.93 12.58 -11.92
CA GLN A 29 4.44 12.23 -13.24
C GLN A 29 4.97 10.80 -13.28
N LEU A 30 5.71 10.36 -12.26
CA LEU A 30 6.17 8.98 -12.18
C LEU A 30 4.99 8.01 -12.18
N LYS A 31 3.91 8.28 -11.44
CA LYS A 31 2.72 7.43 -11.42
C LYS A 31 2.06 7.35 -12.79
N GLU A 32 1.95 8.44 -13.54
CA GLU A 32 1.43 8.42 -14.92
C GLU A 32 2.27 7.51 -15.83
N GLU A 33 3.59 7.59 -15.74
CA GLU A 33 4.51 6.74 -16.52
C GLU A 33 4.46 5.26 -16.10
N LEU A 34 4.02 4.96 -14.88
CA LEU A 34 3.81 3.58 -14.41
C LEU A 34 2.48 2.98 -14.88
N VAL A 35 1.49 3.79 -15.29
CA VAL A 35 0.16 3.31 -15.73
C VAL A 35 0.26 2.26 -16.85
N PRO A 36 1.06 2.44 -17.93
CA PRO A 36 1.18 1.43 -18.98
C PRO A 36 1.78 0.11 -18.51
N LEU A 37 2.58 0.11 -17.44
CA LEU A 37 3.18 -1.10 -16.91
C LEU A 37 2.25 -1.87 -15.98
N ILE A 38 1.44 -1.16 -15.19
CA ILE A 38 0.58 -1.75 -14.15
C ILE A 38 -0.84 -2.02 -14.70
N GLY A 39 -1.32 -1.21 -15.66
CA GLY A 39 -2.64 -1.34 -16.28
C GLY A 39 -3.79 -0.73 -15.48
N ILE A 40 -3.50 0.08 -14.47
CA ILE A 40 -4.50 0.77 -13.64
C ILE A 40 -4.15 2.26 -13.45
N PRO A 41 -5.15 3.12 -13.18
CA PRO A 41 -4.91 4.55 -12.96
C PRO A 41 -4.01 4.82 -11.76
N PRO A 42 -3.35 6.00 -11.69
CA PRO A 42 -2.49 6.41 -10.56
C PRO A 42 -3.14 6.37 -9.18
N THR A 43 -4.48 6.44 -9.13
CA THR A 43 -5.29 6.36 -7.91
C THR A 43 -5.49 4.93 -7.42
N GLY A 44 -5.23 3.93 -8.26
CA GLY A 44 -5.40 2.51 -7.95
C GLY A 44 -4.15 1.84 -7.40
N PHE A 45 -3.04 2.56 -7.23
CA PHE A 45 -1.83 2.03 -6.61
C PHE A 45 -1.08 3.04 -5.74
N ILE A 46 -0.29 2.49 -4.82
CA ILE A 46 0.55 3.21 -3.87
C ILE A 46 2.01 2.89 -4.16
N VAL A 47 2.86 3.91 -4.01
CA VAL A 47 4.31 3.81 -4.17
C VAL A 47 4.96 3.96 -2.80
N TYR A 48 5.80 3.00 -2.45
CA TYR A 48 6.59 2.98 -1.23
C TYR A 48 8.07 3.11 -1.58
N LYS A 49 8.82 3.82 -0.76
CA LYS A 49 10.29 3.80 -0.76
C LYS A 49 10.80 2.90 0.35
N ILE A 50 11.91 2.21 0.10
CA ILE A 50 12.63 1.47 1.13
C ILE A 50 13.72 2.40 1.71
N SER A 51 13.70 2.62 3.02
CA SER A 51 14.75 3.31 3.76
C SER A 51 15.02 2.56 5.06
N ASP A 52 16.29 2.31 5.40
CA ASP A 52 16.68 1.61 6.63
C ASP A 52 15.93 0.27 6.87
N ASN A 53 15.73 -0.50 5.79
CA ASN A 53 14.96 -1.76 5.78
C ASN A 53 13.47 -1.61 6.19
N LYS A 54 12.92 -0.40 6.13
CA LYS A 54 11.50 -0.11 6.35
C LYS A 54 10.88 0.49 5.10
N GLU A 55 9.60 0.18 4.90
CA GLU A 55 8.80 0.72 3.81
C GLU A 55 8.09 1.99 4.26
N TYR A 56 8.23 3.06 3.49
CA TYR A 56 7.56 4.33 3.72
C TYR A 56 6.70 4.68 2.51
N GLU A 57 5.40 4.89 2.73
CA GLU A 57 4.51 5.38 1.68
C GLU A 57 4.94 6.79 1.27
N ILE A 58 5.12 7.01 -0.03
CA ILE A 58 5.41 8.34 -0.57
C ILE A 58 4.07 9.06 -0.74
N ASN A 59 3.76 9.98 0.17
CA ASN A 59 2.44 10.60 0.26
C ASN A 59 2.31 11.91 -0.55
N ARG A 60 1.14 12.56 -0.47
CA ARG A 60 0.84 13.82 -1.17
C ARG A 60 1.77 14.99 -0.83
N LEU A 61 2.24 15.09 0.42
CA LEU A 61 3.17 16.14 0.84
C LEU A 61 4.56 15.92 0.20
N ASP A 62 4.94 14.65 0.04
CA ASP A 62 6.13 14.26 -0.73
C ASP A 62 5.92 14.36 -2.25
N SER A 63 4.68 14.49 -2.73
CA SER A 63 4.36 14.45 -4.17
C SER A 63 4.76 15.70 -4.94
N THR A 64 4.82 16.84 -4.26
CA THR A 64 5.39 18.09 -4.79
C THR A 64 6.92 18.08 -4.77
N SER A 65 7.52 17.19 -3.98
CA SER A 65 8.97 16.98 -3.94
C SER A 65 9.35 16.17 -5.17
N SER A 66 10.22 16.74 -6.01
CA SER A 66 10.82 16.02 -7.13
C SER A 66 11.47 14.71 -6.65
N LEU A 67 11.64 13.74 -7.55
CA LEU A 67 12.42 12.52 -7.28
C LEU A 67 13.92 12.80 -6.98
N GLN A 68 14.33 14.05 -6.80
CA GLN A 68 15.70 14.47 -6.52
C GLN A 68 16.28 13.86 -5.24
N TYR A 69 15.41 13.49 -4.28
CA TYR A 69 15.80 12.84 -3.02
C TYR A 69 15.84 11.31 -3.11
N ILE A 70 15.55 10.73 -4.28
CA ILE A 70 15.66 9.30 -4.53
C ILE A 70 16.96 9.06 -5.32
N ASP A 71 17.82 8.22 -4.74
CA ASP A 71 19.10 7.88 -5.34
C ASP A 71 18.94 6.95 -6.53
N SER A 72 19.93 6.99 -7.42
CA SER A 72 19.94 6.07 -8.57
C SER A 72 20.17 4.65 -8.06
N GLY A 73 19.31 3.72 -8.46
CA GLY A 73 19.36 2.33 -7.99
C GLY A 73 18.53 2.06 -6.73
N SER A 74 17.84 3.07 -6.18
CA SER A 74 16.84 2.83 -5.13
C SER A 74 15.69 1.95 -5.64
N GLU A 75 15.26 1.00 -4.83
CA GLU A 75 14.08 0.18 -5.10
C GLU A 75 12.81 0.90 -4.59
N LEU A 76 11.80 0.99 -5.46
CA LEU A 76 10.46 1.42 -5.10
C LEU A 76 9.52 0.21 -5.15
N ILE A 77 8.64 0.12 -4.16
CA ILE A 77 7.63 -0.94 -4.11
C ILE A 77 6.31 -0.34 -4.55
N VAL A 78 5.66 -0.97 -5.52
CA VAL A 78 4.31 -0.60 -5.96
C VAL A 78 3.32 -1.65 -5.51
N ARG A 79 2.30 -1.22 -4.77
CA ARG A 79 1.20 -2.08 -4.32
C ARG A 79 -0.13 -1.59 -4.89
N LEU A 80 -0.95 -2.53 -5.34
CA LEU A 80 -2.33 -2.24 -5.74
C LEU A 80 -3.14 -1.80 -4.52
N GLY A 81 -3.91 -0.72 -4.66
CA GLY A 81 -4.69 -0.12 -3.59
C GLY A 81 -4.81 1.39 -3.75
N ARG A 82 -5.80 2.00 -3.10
CA ARG A 82 -5.96 3.47 -3.14
C ARG A 82 -5.09 4.16 -2.10
N ALA A 83 -4.57 5.33 -2.47
CA ALA A 83 -3.91 6.22 -1.51
C ALA A 83 -4.88 6.66 -0.40
N LEU A 84 -4.32 6.93 0.78
CA LEU A 84 -5.09 7.47 1.91
C LEU A 84 -5.55 8.90 1.59
N GLN A 85 -6.80 9.19 1.92
CA GLN A 85 -7.35 10.55 1.93
C GLN A 85 -6.99 11.27 3.24
N GLU A 86 -7.19 12.58 3.29
CA GLU A 86 -6.98 13.36 4.51
C GLU A 86 -7.87 12.82 5.64
N GLY A 87 -7.25 12.56 6.80
CA GLY A 87 -7.92 11.92 7.93
C GLY A 87 -8.06 10.40 7.82
N GLU A 88 -7.58 9.73 6.76
CA GLU A 88 -7.58 8.28 6.70
C GLU A 88 -6.27 7.67 7.17
N TYR A 89 -6.37 6.52 7.85
CA TYR A 89 -5.26 5.76 8.36
C TYR A 89 -5.35 4.31 7.90
N ARG A 90 -4.24 3.76 7.42
CA ARG A 90 -4.12 2.33 7.17
C ARG A 90 -3.73 1.63 8.46
N ILE A 91 -4.50 0.63 8.85
CA ILE A 91 -4.24 -0.15 10.07
C ILE A 91 -4.10 -1.63 9.75
N THR A 92 -3.27 -2.30 10.53
CA THR A 92 -3.04 -3.74 10.44
C THR A 92 -3.85 -4.44 11.52
N LEU A 93 -4.72 -5.37 11.11
CA LEU A 93 -5.58 -6.10 12.01
C LEU A 93 -5.00 -7.49 12.30
N TYR A 94 -4.95 -7.80 13.59
CA TYR A 94 -4.51 -9.09 14.09
C TYR A 94 -5.63 -9.74 14.91
N LEU A 95 -5.78 -11.05 14.76
CA LEU A 95 -6.66 -11.86 15.60
C LEU A 95 -5.86 -12.37 16.79
N LEU A 96 -6.34 -12.03 17.99
CA LEU A 96 -5.79 -12.54 19.24
C LEU A 96 -6.42 -13.91 19.56
N GLN A 97 -5.60 -14.94 19.68
CA GLN A 97 -6.01 -16.31 20.01
C GLN A 97 -5.33 -16.76 21.31
N VAL A 98 -5.96 -16.48 22.45
CA VAL A 98 -5.36 -16.67 23.79
C VAL A 98 -4.97 -18.13 24.08
N ASN A 99 -5.64 -19.10 23.46
CA ASN A 99 -5.44 -20.53 23.70
C ASN A 99 -4.65 -21.25 22.59
N ASN A 100 -4.11 -20.52 21.61
CA ASN A 100 -3.39 -21.12 20.49
C ASN A 100 -1.88 -20.88 20.60
N THR A 101 -1.07 -21.77 20.02
CA THR A 101 0.40 -21.60 19.95
C THR A 101 0.79 -20.34 19.17
N GLU A 102 0.00 -19.98 18.16
CA GLU A 102 0.09 -18.70 17.46
C GLU A 102 -0.92 -17.73 18.09
N PHE A 103 -0.46 -16.94 19.06
CA PHE A 103 -1.31 -16.08 19.87
C PHE A 103 -1.83 -14.84 19.13
N CYS A 104 -1.14 -14.40 18.08
CA CYS A 104 -1.46 -13.19 17.33
C CYS A 104 -1.27 -13.45 15.85
N LYS A 105 -2.37 -13.60 15.12
CA LYS A 105 -2.37 -13.94 13.70
C LYS A 105 -2.75 -12.72 12.87
N PHE A 106 -1.94 -12.38 11.87
CA PHE A 106 -2.32 -11.34 10.90
C PHE A 106 -3.58 -11.77 10.15
N ILE A 107 -4.53 -10.84 10.04
CA ILE A 107 -5.80 -11.07 9.35
C ILE A 107 -5.83 -10.28 8.04
N MET A 108 -5.77 -8.96 8.14
CA MET A 108 -5.86 -8.07 6.98
C MET A 108 -5.31 -6.68 7.30
N GLU A 109 -5.14 -5.87 6.27
CA GLU A 109 -5.05 -4.41 6.40
C GLU A 109 -6.42 -3.79 6.10
N SER A 110 -6.78 -2.72 6.81
CA SER A 110 -8.01 -1.96 6.60
C SER A 110 -7.72 -0.45 6.63
N ILE A 111 -8.60 0.35 6.04
CA ILE A 111 -8.52 1.83 6.06
C ILE A 111 -9.65 2.34 6.97
N VAL A 112 -9.30 3.21 7.92
CA VAL A 112 -10.25 3.86 8.83
C VAL A 112 -10.10 5.37 8.77
N ALA A 113 -11.22 6.10 8.77
CA ALA A 113 -11.21 7.56 8.84
C ALA A 113 -11.19 8.05 10.30
N GLU A 114 -10.55 9.18 10.54
CA GLU A 114 -10.55 9.86 11.82
C GLU A 114 -11.98 10.17 12.26
N GLY A 115 -12.28 9.94 13.54
CA GLY A 115 -13.62 10.12 14.07
C GLY A 115 -14.61 8.99 13.78
N THR A 116 -14.21 7.94 13.03
CA THR A 116 -15.07 6.75 12.84
C THR A 116 -15.36 6.09 14.19
N PRO A 117 -16.64 5.95 14.59
CA PRO A 117 -16.98 5.25 15.82
C PRO A 117 -16.51 3.79 15.79
N VAL A 118 -15.92 3.31 16.88
CA VAL A 118 -15.41 1.92 16.98
C VAL A 118 -16.48 0.88 16.63
N LYS A 119 -17.75 1.16 16.96
CA LYS A 119 -18.88 0.29 16.62
C LYS A 119 -19.09 0.15 15.11
N GLU A 120 -18.96 1.24 14.37
CA GLU A 120 -19.09 1.23 12.91
C GLU A 120 -17.87 0.57 12.28
N PHE A 121 -16.69 0.90 12.79
CA PHE A 121 -15.45 0.31 12.31
C PHE A 121 -15.41 -1.22 12.51
N LYS A 122 -15.91 -1.73 13.65
CA LYS A 122 -16.06 -3.19 13.85
C LYS A 122 -16.95 -3.86 12.80
N LYS A 123 -18.05 -3.20 12.37
CA LYS A 123 -18.93 -3.73 11.32
C LYS A 123 -18.21 -3.77 9.97
N GLN A 124 -17.50 -2.69 9.63
CA GLN A 124 -16.69 -2.61 8.42
C GLN A 124 -15.67 -3.75 8.35
N ILE A 125 -14.92 -4.00 9.43
CA ILE A 125 -13.93 -5.10 9.50
C ILE A 125 -14.58 -6.46 9.21
N ILE A 126 -15.77 -6.72 9.77
CA ILE A 126 -16.49 -7.98 9.57
C ILE A 126 -16.90 -8.14 8.11
N GLU A 127 -17.38 -7.07 7.47
CA GLU A 127 -17.75 -7.09 6.06
C GLU A 127 -16.52 -7.28 5.16
N GLU A 128 -15.42 -6.57 5.42
CA GLU A 128 -14.15 -6.72 4.70
C GLU A 128 -13.58 -8.14 4.86
N ALA A 129 -13.65 -8.73 6.06
CA ALA A 129 -13.22 -10.10 6.33
C ALA A 129 -13.98 -11.10 5.44
N LYS A 130 -15.31 -10.95 5.37
CA LYS A 130 -16.19 -11.82 4.57
C LYS A 130 -15.87 -11.74 3.09
N VAL A 131 -15.64 -10.54 2.56
CA VAL A 131 -15.26 -10.34 1.14
C VAL A 131 -13.93 -11.05 0.83
N GLN A 132 -13.01 -11.08 1.78
CA GLN A 132 -11.72 -11.77 1.65
C GLN A 132 -11.80 -13.28 1.98
N GLY A 133 -12.99 -13.80 2.30
CA GLY A 133 -13.18 -15.21 2.68
C GLY A 133 -12.55 -15.58 4.02
N ILE A 134 -12.29 -14.60 4.88
CA ILE A 134 -11.75 -14.81 6.22
C ILE A 134 -12.91 -15.04 7.17
N ASP A 135 -12.97 -16.24 7.74
CA ASP A 135 -13.96 -16.60 8.76
C ASP A 135 -13.56 -16.03 10.13
N CYS A 136 -13.89 -14.75 10.33
CA CYS A 136 -13.73 -14.07 11.60
C CYS A 136 -15.04 -14.18 12.39
N VAL A 137 -15.12 -15.11 13.34
CA VAL A 137 -16.18 -15.13 14.36
C VAL A 137 -15.91 -14.00 15.35
N LEU A 138 -16.21 -12.77 14.93
CA LEU A 138 -16.21 -11.59 15.80
C LEU A 138 -17.60 -11.52 16.41
N GLU A 139 -17.80 -12.17 17.55
CA GLU A 139 -19.01 -11.99 18.34
C GLU A 139 -19.09 -10.51 18.74
N LEU A 140 -20.00 -9.78 18.11
CA LEU A 140 -20.39 -8.43 18.51
C LEU A 140 -21.21 -8.58 19.81
N GLU A 141 -20.54 -8.88 20.91
CA GLU A 141 -21.20 -8.77 22.21
C GLU A 141 -21.51 -7.29 22.52
N LYS A 142 -22.71 -7.13 23.09
CA LYS A 142 -23.58 -5.96 23.23
C LYS A 142 -22.94 -4.65 23.67
#